data_AF-A0A9C7Z5R1-F1
#
_entry.id   AF-A0A9C7Z5R1-F1
#
_cell.length_a   1.000
_cell.length_b   1.000
_cell.length_c   1.000
_cell.angle_alpha   90.00
_cell.angle_beta   90.00
_cell.angle_gamma   90.00
#
_symmetry.space_group_name_H-M   'P 1'
#
loop_
_entity.id
_entity.type
_entity.pdbx_description
1 polymer ?
#
loop_
_entity_poly.entity_id
_entity_poly.type
_entity_poly.pdbx_seq_one_letter_code
_entity_poly.pdbx_strand_id
1 'polypeptide(L)' 'MANQNKTCKWYPLCPMKRFYESGKLDAKWVEGYCHGNWESCVRYQMEEHGEMHPDNMLPDGTVDENLRR' A
#
# COMPACT_ATOMS: atom_id res chain seq x y z
N MET A 1 10.79 -18.19 8.80
CA MET A 1 9.37 -18.60 8.84
C MET A 1 8.78 -18.38 7.46
N ALA A 2 7.98 -19.31 6.95
CA ALA A 2 7.54 -19.33 5.55
C ALA A 2 6.70 -18.08 5.21
N ASN A 3 7.25 -17.28 4.28
CA ASN A 3 6.59 -16.20 3.57
C ASN A 3 5.49 -16.82 2.69
N GLN A 4 4.36 -17.17 3.30
CA GLN A 4 3.15 -17.51 2.57
C GLN A 4 2.72 -16.23 1.87
N ASN A 5 2.58 -16.28 0.54
CA ASN A 5 2.19 -15.23 -0.38
C ASN A 5 0.80 -14.64 -0.02
N LYS A 6 0.72 -13.95 1.12
CA LYS A 6 -0.50 -13.37 1.66
C LYS A 6 -0.54 -11.95 1.16
N THR A 7 -1.35 -11.72 0.14
CA THR A 7 -1.78 -10.37 -0.21
C THR A 7 -2.29 -9.66 1.05
N CYS A 8 -1.90 -8.40 1.24
CA CYS A 8 -2.41 -7.54 2.30
C CYS A 8 -3.94 -7.60 2.35
N LYS A 9 -4.52 -7.82 3.53
CA LYS A 9 -5.97 -7.95 3.72
C LYS A 9 -6.77 -6.75 3.20
N TRP A 10 -6.17 -5.56 3.20
CA TRP A 10 -6.80 -4.33 2.71
C TRP A 10 -6.49 -4.00 1.26
N TYR A 11 -5.63 -4.76 0.57
CA TYR A 11 -5.29 -4.50 -0.83
C TYR A 11 -6.50 -4.30 -1.75
N PRO A 12 -7.61 -5.08 -1.63
CA PRO A 12 -8.79 -4.87 -2.47
C PRO A 12 -9.46 -3.50 -2.33
N LEU A 13 -9.30 -2.82 -1.19
CA LEU A 13 -9.89 -1.51 -0.87
C LEU A 13 -8.86 -0.38 -0.82
N CYS A 14 -7.57 -0.74 -0.81
CA CYS A 14 -6.47 0.19 -0.66
C CYS A 14 -6.29 1.05 -1.93
N PRO A 15 -6.12 2.38 -1.81
CA PRO A 15 -5.81 3.26 -2.93
C PRO A 15 -4.64 2.81 -3.82
N MET A 16 -3.67 2.06 -3.26
CA MET A 16 -2.53 1.53 -4.03
C MET A 16 -2.97 0.64 -5.18
N LYS A 17 -3.98 -0.21 -4.97
CA LYS A 17 -4.53 -1.06 -6.04
C LYS A 17 -5.07 -0.19 -7.18
N ARG A 18 -5.87 0.82 -6.85
CA ARG A 18 -6.44 1.74 -7.84
C ARG A 18 -5.36 2.52 -8.59
N PHE A 19 -4.34 3.01 -7.90
CA PHE A 19 -3.25 3.75 -8.55
C PHE A 19 -2.42 2.85 -9.47
N TYR A 20 -2.13 1.62 -9.03
CA TYR A 20 -1.44 0.62 -9.83
C TYR A 20 -2.23 0.23 -11.08
N GLU A 21 -3.51 -0.11 -10.93
CA GLU A 21 -4.40 -0.44 -12.06
C GLU A 21 -4.57 0.74 -13.03
N SER A 22 -4.45 1.98 -12.54
CA SER A 22 -4.47 3.19 -13.39
C SER A 22 -3.12 3.54 -14.03
N GLY A 23 -2.07 2.74 -13.79
CA GLY A 23 -0.71 2.99 -14.30
C GLY A 23 0.03 4.16 -13.65
N LYS A 24 -0.50 4.73 -12.55
CA LYS A 24 0.10 5.86 -11.84
C LYS A 24 1.11 5.44 -10.77
N LEU A 25 1.04 4.19 -10.31
CA LEU A 25 1.91 3.65 -9.27
C LEU A 25 2.78 2.54 -9.86
N ASP A 26 4.08 2.60 -9.58
CA ASP A 26 5.04 1.58 -9.99
C ASP A 26 4.73 0.22 -9.33
N ALA A 27 4.84 -0.86 -10.11
CA ALA A 27 4.57 -2.23 -9.68
C ALA A 27 5.37 -2.64 -8.44
N LYS A 28 6.58 -2.09 -8.24
CA LYS A 28 7.44 -2.40 -7.08
C LYS A 28 6.73 -2.18 -5.74
N TRP A 29 5.82 -1.21 -5.66
CA TRP A 29 5.07 -0.92 -4.44
C TRP A 29 4.03 -2.01 -4.15
N VAL A 30 3.35 -2.48 -5.18
CA VAL A 30 2.35 -3.54 -5.05
C VAL A 30 3.01 -4.89 -4.84
N GLU A 31 4.04 -5.22 -5.61
CA GLU A 31 4.75 -6.50 -5.50
C GLU A 31 5.56 -6.59 -4.20
N GLY A 32 6.28 -5.53 -3.84
CA GLY A 32 7.15 -5.51 -2.67
C GLY A 32 6.41 -5.42 -1.34
N TYR A 33 5.33 -4.65 -1.29
CA TYR A 33 4.52 -4.47 -0.07
C TYR A 33 3.21 -5.23 -0.15
N CYS A 34 2.33 -4.91 -1.10
CA CYS A 34 0.96 -5.42 -1.09
C CYS A 34 0.86 -6.95 -1.27
N HIS A 35 1.70 -7.55 -2.10
CA HIS A 35 1.83 -9.01 -2.29
C HIS A 35 3.10 -9.59 -1.65
N GLY A 36 3.92 -8.73 -1.04
CA GLY A 36 5.17 -9.09 -0.39
C GLY A 36 5.10 -8.84 1.12
N ASN A 37 5.98 -7.98 1.62
CA ASN A 37 6.06 -7.66 3.04
C ASN A 37 5.08 -6.53 3.41
N TRP A 38 3.78 -6.83 3.41
CA TRP A 38 2.76 -5.84 3.74
C TRP A 38 2.80 -5.40 5.20
N GLU A 39 3.37 -6.20 6.10
CA GLU A 39 3.57 -5.83 7.51
C GLU A 39 4.53 -4.64 7.67
N SER A 40 5.44 -4.42 6.70
CA SER A 40 6.32 -3.24 6.68
C SER A 40 5.70 -2.02 5.96
N CYS A 41 4.45 -2.11 5.50
CA CYS A 41 3.73 -0.97 4.93
C CYS A 41 3.26 -0.04 6.07
N VAL A 42 3.70 1.22 6.06
CA VAL A 42 3.32 2.22 7.06
C VAL A 42 1.80 2.43 7.08
N ARG A 43 1.16 2.41 5.90
CA ARG A 43 -0.30 2.55 5.79
C ARG A 43 -1.04 1.40 6.48
N TYR A 44 -0.54 0.17 6.31
CA TYR A 44 -1.09 -1.00 7.00
C TYR A 44 -1.01 -0.81 8.53
N GLN A 45 0.14 -0.35 9.04
CA GLN A 45 0.34 -0.14 10.48
C GLN A 45 -0.60 0.95 11.02
N MET A 46 -0.76 2.05 10.29
CA MET A 46 -1.69 3.13 10.67
C MET A 46 -3.14 2.66 10.71
N GLU A 47 -3.60 1.86 9.73
CA GLU A 47 -4.95 1.27 9.73
C GLU A 47 -5.17 0.31 10.91
N GLU A 48 -4.17 -0.50 11.29
CA GLU A 48 -4.26 -1.34 12.51
C GLU A 48 -4.37 -0.50 13.78
N HIS A 49 -3.72 0.67 13.82
CA HIS A 49 -3.77 1.59 14.96
C HIS A 49 -4.97 2.55 14.93
N GLY A 50 -5.77 2.54 13.86
CA GLY A 50 -6.89 3.48 13.67
C GLY A 50 -6.44 4.92 13.42
N GLU A 51 -5.24 5.12 12.89
CA GLU A 51 -4.69 6.43 12.55
C GLU A 51 -5.10 6.86 11.13
N MET A 52 -5.44 8.14 10.97
CA MET A 52 -5.78 8.68 9.66
C MET A 52 -4.53 8.91 8.81
N HIS A 53 -4.59 8.52 7.54
CA HIS A 53 -3.57 8.84 6.53
C HIS A 53 -4.21 9.26 5.20
N PRO A 54 -3.54 10.10 4.39
CA PRO A 54 -4.04 10.48 3.09
C PRO A 54 -3.92 9.35 2.06
N ASP A 55 -4.80 9.34 1.08
CA ASP A 55 -4.84 8.32 0.01
C ASP A 55 -3.54 8.27 -0.80
N ASN A 56 -2.90 9.41 -1.03
CA ASN A 56 -1.69 9.56 -1.82
C ASN A 56 -0.40 9.30 -1.02
N MET A 57 -0.52 8.79 0.21
CA MET A 57 0.61 8.23 0.93
C MET A 57 1.03 6.89 0.29
N LEU A 58 2.32 6.69 0.14
CA LEU A 58 2.95 5.46 -0.34
C LEU A 58 3.17 4.46 0.81
N PRO A 59 3.47 3.18 0.49
CA PRO A 59 3.73 2.17 1.51
C PRO A 59 4.88 2.47 2.47
N ASP A 60 5.84 3.30 2.10
CA ASP A 60 6.96 3.73 2.96
C ASP A 60 6.63 4.93 3.87
N GLY A 61 5.41 5.48 3.77
CA GLY A 61 4.95 6.63 4.54
C GLY A 61 5.21 7.98 3.86
N THR A 62 5.91 8.02 2.72
CA THR A 62 6.06 9.25 1.95
C THR A 62 4.76 9.62 1.23
N VAL A 63 4.55 10.91 0.95
CA VAL A 63 3.35 11.39 0.25
C VAL A 63 3.74 11.76 -1.17
N ASP A 64 3.10 11.13 -2.17
CA ASP A 64 3.30 11.45 -3.58
C ASP A 64 2.18 12.37 -4.07
N GLU A 65 2.51 13.64 -4.30
CA GLU A 65 1.57 14.64 -4.78
C GLU A 65 1.03 14.32 -6.19
N ASN A 66 1.74 13.53 -6.99
CA ASN A 66 1.29 13.12 -8.33
C ASN A 66 0.16 12.08 -8.28
N LEU A 67 -0.02 11.43 -7.12
CA LEU A 67 -1.13 10.51 -6.87
C LEU A 67 -2.37 11.22 -6.32
N ARG A 68 -2.32 12.54 -6.11
CA ARG A 68 -3.52 13.32 -5.77
C ARG A 68 -4.51 13.26 -6.93
N ARG A 69 -5.78 13.19 -6.55
CA ARG A 69 -6.91 13.10 -7.45
C ARG A 69 -7.40 14.50 -7.82
#